data_AF-A0AAU6JDQ4-F1
#
_entry.id   AF-A0AAU6JDQ4-F1
#
_cell.length_a   1.000
_cell.length_b   1.000
_cell.length_c   1.000
_cell.angle_alpha   90.00
_cell.angle_beta   90.00
_cell.angle_gamma   90.00
#
_symmetry.space_group_name_H-M   'P 1'
#
loop_
_entity.id
_entity.type
_entity.pdbx_description
1 polymer ?
#
loop_
_entity_poly.entity_id
_entity_poly.type
_entity_poly.pdbx_seq_one_letter_code
_entity_poly.pdbx_strand_id
1 'polypeptide(L)'
;MQNAVATAIQPNGDTTYSLAVTYDGTSDRVITQTDAPSSITDPLAAQYPDQVVIQGPSANTPPATCAPQTSLTSNRGATTASDQLQAMADYNCALSAFQDPNSGPTIIFPSDYTGDINNLQIPQHWIDSNGDTSTSWPTPATTRSAKFTAAQVQKVIAAAVAQIEPDGSKFYYAAAHYDGMSDRIVVNTDAPSSVTDPLVAAYPDQVTIAGQTAPAMQIVNKKSNLDLGIDGASTEYNAGVMQQTADATANQQWRLISAGNGQYKLKNVNSGLLLGIAGGSGDAGAPAVQWDDNGHDDHLWKVIDADGGYVKLVNVRSGLPLDVSGASTDSGASTLQNTDNGADSELWQLTPIS
;
A
#
# COMPACT_ATOMS: atom_id res chain seq x y z
N MET A 1 16.88 5.65 -50.96
CA MET A 1 16.12 5.09 -49.83
C MET A 1 16.89 4.00 -49.11
N GLN A 2 17.25 2.90 -49.76
CA GLN A 2 18.01 1.80 -49.12
C GLN A 2 19.30 2.26 -48.42
N ASN A 3 20.06 3.19 -49.02
CA ASN A 3 21.25 3.78 -48.36
C ASN A 3 20.90 4.63 -47.12
N ALA A 4 19.74 5.29 -47.10
CA ALA A 4 19.30 6.08 -45.95
C ALA A 4 18.88 5.15 -44.79
N VAL A 5 18.16 4.08 -45.11
CA VAL A 5 17.82 2.99 -44.18
C VAL A 5 19.09 2.37 -43.58
N ALA A 6 20.07 2.03 -44.41
CA ALA A 6 21.34 1.46 -43.97
C ALA A 6 22.15 2.44 -43.11
N THR A 7 22.18 3.73 -43.45
CA THR A 7 22.89 4.74 -42.64
C THR A 7 22.24 4.95 -41.28
N ALA A 8 20.91 4.84 -41.20
CA ALA A 8 20.17 4.98 -39.95
C ALA A 8 20.34 3.76 -39.02
N ILE A 9 20.28 2.55 -39.58
CA ILE A 9 20.29 1.29 -38.81
C ILE A 9 21.71 0.76 -38.59
N GLN A 10 22.62 0.93 -39.56
CA GLN A 10 24.00 0.44 -39.52
C GLN A 10 25.01 1.57 -39.84
N PRO A 11 25.09 2.62 -39.02
CA PRO A 11 25.96 3.76 -39.28
C PRO A 11 27.42 3.33 -39.38
N ASN A 12 28.12 3.78 -40.43
CA ASN A 12 29.51 3.41 -40.72
C ASN A 12 29.78 1.89 -40.84
N GLY A 13 28.75 1.11 -41.17
CA GLY A 13 28.86 -0.35 -41.27
C GLY A 13 28.80 -1.07 -39.92
N ASP A 14 28.30 -0.40 -38.87
CA ASP A 14 28.01 -1.04 -37.59
C ASP A 14 26.91 -2.10 -37.76
N THR A 15 27.26 -3.37 -37.52
CA THR A 15 26.34 -4.50 -37.65
C THR A 15 25.68 -4.89 -36.33
N THR A 16 25.62 -3.98 -35.35
CA THR A 16 24.94 -4.19 -34.06
C THR A 16 23.49 -4.64 -34.24
N TYR A 17 22.82 -4.11 -35.26
CA TYR A 17 21.46 -4.51 -35.63
C TYR A 17 21.46 -5.30 -36.93
N SER A 18 20.63 -6.34 -37.00
CA SER A 18 20.35 -7.03 -38.26
C SER A 18 19.65 -6.09 -39.24
N LEU A 19 19.97 -6.23 -40.52
CA LEU A 19 19.39 -5.39 -41.56
C LEU A 19 19.25 -6.18 -42.87
N ALA A 20 18.02 -6.34 -43.35
CA ALA A 20 17.70 -6.79 -44.69
C ALA A 20 16.74 -5.78 -45.35
N VAL A 21 17.12 -5.27 -46.52
CA VAL A 21 16.34 -4.24 -47.22
C VAL A 21 15.96 -4.72 -48.60
N THR A 22 14.65 -4.75 -48.89
CA THR A 22 14.08 -5.17 -50.17
C THR A 22 13.15 -4.08 -50.71
N TYR A 23 13.00 -3.99 -52.02
CA TYR A 23 12.00 -3.14 -52.67
C TYR A 23 10.92 -4.04 -53.23
N ASP A 24 9.66 -3.83 -52.82
CA ASP A 24 8.58 -4.79 -53.10
C ASP A 24 8.02 -4.67 -54.53
N GLY A 25 8.21 -3.53 -55.21
CA GLY A 25 7.77 -3.25 -56.57
C GLY A 25 6.26 -3.23 -56.80
N THR A 26 5.47 -3.89 -55.94
CA THR A 26 4.01 -3.97 -56.00
C THR A 26 3.33 -2.85 -55.23
N SER A 27 3.95 -2.38 -54.15
CA SER A 27 3.43 -1.29 -53.32
C SER A 27 4.30 -0.04 -53.41
N ASP A 28 5.28 -0.04 -54.32
CA ASP A 28 6.28 1.01 -54.53
C ASP A 28 7.01 1.40 -53.22
N ARG A 29 7.29 0.40 -52.37
CA ARG A 29 7.82 0.59 -51.02
C ARG A 29 9.10 -0.21 -50.78
N VAL A 30 9.93 0.33 -49.90
CA VAL A 30 11.14 -0.33 -49.37
C VAL A 30 10.77 -1.04 -48.07
N ILE A 31 10.84 -2.36 -48.10
CA ILE A 31 10.65 -3.23 -46.95
C ILE A 31 12.00 -3.40 -46.23
N THR A 32 12.02 -3.11 -44.94
CA THR A 32 13.23 -3.12 -44.10
C THR A 32 13.04 -4.08 -42.94
N GLN A 33 13.71 -5.22 -42.94
CA GLN A 33 13.72 -6.14 -41.81
C GLN A 33 14.93 -5.87 -40.91
N THR A 34 14.68 -5.60 -39.64
CA THR A 34 15.73 -5.25 -38.67
C THR A 34 15.30 -5.56 -37.24
N ASP A 35 16.26 -5.81 -36.35
CA ASP A 35 16.06 -5.88 -34.88
C ASP A 35 16.38 -4.54 -34.18
N ALA A 36 16.62 -3.47 -34.93
CA ALA A 36 16.85 -2.14 -34.38
C ALA A 36 15.63 -1.62 -33.59
N PRO A 37 15.86 -0.90 -32.48
CA PRO A 37 14.78 -0.36 -31.65
C PRO A 37 13.98 0.74 -32.36
N SER A 38 12.76 0.98 -31.89
CA SER A 38 11.86 2.03 -32.38
C SER A 38 12.48 3.43 -32.34
N SER A 39 13.36 3.71 -31.37
CA SER A 39 14.14 4.96 -31.32
C SER A 39 15.03 5.19 -32.56
N ILE A 40 15.36 4.14 -33.30
CA ILE A 40 16.10 4.18 -34.57
C ILE A 40 15.14 4.07 -35.76
N THR A 41 14.09 3.24 -35.68
CA THR A 41 13.21 2.96 -36.82
C THR A 41 12.08 3.98 -37.01
N ASP A 42 11.61 4.62 -35.94
CA ASP A 42 10.48 5.57 -35.98
C ASP A 42 10.84 6.89 -36.69
N PRO A 43 12.02 7.50 -36.49
CA PRO A 43 12.44 8.65 -37.29
C PRO A 43 12.52 8.34 -38.78
N LEU A 44 12.92 7.11 -39.13
CA LEU A 44 13.03 6.64 -40.50
C LEU A 44 11.65 6.43 -41.14
N ALA A 45 10.70 5.84 -40.39
CA ALA A 45 9.31 5.70 -40.83
C ALA A 45 8.62 7.07 -40.95
N ALA A 46 8.87 8.00 -40.02
CA ALA A 46 8.30 9.35 -40.06
C ALA A 46 8.87 10.21 -41.20
N GLN A 47 10.15 10.01 -41.56
CA GLN A 47 10.77 10.70 -42.69
C GLN A 47 10.27 10.18 -44.04
N TYR A 48 9.85 8.91 -44.10
CA TYR A 48 9.46 8.23 -45.34
C TYR A 48 8.16 7.40 -45.18
N PRO A 49 7.04 8.02 -44.75
CA PRO A 49 5.85 7.31 -44.25
C PRO A 49 5.15 6.44 -45.30
N ASP A 50 5.28 6.80 -46.59
CA ASP A 50 4.68 6.06 -47.70
C ASP A 50 5.68 5.22 -48.49
N GLN A 51 6.97 5.27 -48.13
CA GLN A 51 8.07 4.73 -48.92
C GLN A 51 8.90 3.68 -48.17
N VAL A 52 8.85 3.66 -46.84
CA VAL A 52 9.58 2.69 -46.01
C VAL A 52 8.59 1.95 -45.11
N VAL A 53 8.64 0.62 -45.16
CA VAL A 53 7.90 -0.27 -44.27
C VAL A 53 8.92 -1.08 -43.47
N ILE A 54 8.91 -0.93 -42.15
CA ILE A 54 9.77 -1.69 -41.26
C ILE A 54 9.09 -3.03 -40.92
N GLN A 55 9.78 -4.14 -41.12
CA GLN A 55 9.33 -5.51 -40.91
C GLN A 55 10.41 -6.30 -40.15
N GLY A 56 10.68 -5.98 -38.89
CA GLY A 56 11.63 -6.74 -38.08
C GLY A 56 11.17 -8.16 -37.75
N PRO A 57 12.08 -9.09 -37.37
CA PRO A 57 11.67 -10.30 -36.67
C PRO A 57 10.82 -9.90 -35.45
N SER A 58 9.93 -10.79 -35.01
CA SER A 58 9.25 -10.65 -33.71
C SER A 58 10.31 -10.26 -32.69
N ALA A 59 10.21 -9.04 -32.15
CA ALA A 59 10.87 -8.69 -30.90
C ALA A 59 10.62 -9.88 -30.00
N ASN A 60 11.67 -10.64 -29.62
CA ASN A 60 11.56 -11.92 -28.90
C ASN A 60 10.21 -12.00 -28.24
N THR A 61 9.27 -12.70 -28.88
CA THR A 61 7.83 -12.59 -28.55
C THR A 61 7.73 -12.45 -27.05
N PRO A 62 7.20 -11.32 -26.51
CA PRO A 62 7.09 -11.15 -25.08
C PRO A 62 6.59 -12.47 -24.51
N PRO A 63 7.20 -12.99 -23.43
CA PRO A 63 6.83 -14.28 -22.86
C PRO A 63 5.32 -14.42 -22.93
N ALA A 64 4.84 -15.51 -23.55
CA ALA A 64 3.41 -15.73 -23.76
C ALA A 64 2.73 -15.48 -22.40
N THR A 65 2.02 -14.35 -22.31
CA THR A 65 1.49 -13.77 -21.08
C THR A 65 2.56 -13.48 -20.00
N CYS A 66 3.00 -12.21 -19.92
CA CYS A 66 3.56 -11.70 -18.67
C CYS A 66 2.46 -11.79 -17.60
N ALA A 67 2.78 -12.32 -16.41
CA ALA A 67 1.84 -12.22 -15.30
C ALA A 67 1.69 -10.72 -14.96
N PRO A 68 0.48 -10.13 -15.04
CA PRO A 68 0.29 -8.72 -14.75
C PRO A 68 0.85 -8.42 -13.35
N GLN A 69 1.77 -7.46 -13.28
CA GLN A 69 2.33 -7.01 -12.01
C GLN A 69 1.54 -5.77 -11.60
N THR A 70 0.79 -5.85 -10.51
CA THR A 70 0.02 -4.71 -10.01
C THR A 70 0.96 -3.59 -9.59
N SER A 71 1.10 -2.59 -10.45
CA SER A 71 1.88 -1.38 -10.20
C SER A 71 1.16 -0.14 -10.72
N LEU A 72 0.14 0.31 -9.99
CA LEU A 72 -0.04 1.73 -9.84
C LEU A 72 0.06 2.01 -8.35
N THR A 73 1.25 2.46 -7.92
CA THR A 73 1.43 3.09 -6.61
C THR A 73 0.32 4.11 -6.47
N SER A 74 -0.54 3.94 -5.46
CA SER A 74 -1.72 4.73 -5.19
C SER A 74 -1.55 6.21 -5.56
N ASN A 75 -2.22 6.67 -6.61
CA ASN A 75 -2.44 8.10 -6.79
C ASN A 75 -3.89 8.34 -7.16
N ARG A 76 -4.58 9.10 -6.31
CA ARG A 76 -5.78 9.84 -6.69
C ARG A 76 -5.48 10.59 -7.98
N GLY A 77 -6.16 10.24 -9.07
CA GLY A 77 -6.05 10.93 -10.36
C GLY A 77 -5.44 10.11 -11.50
N ALA A 78 -5.81 8.83 -11.64
CA ALA A 78 -5.53 8.08 -12.86
C ALA A 78 -6.05 8.85 -14.09
N THR A 79 -5.21 8.97 -15.11
CA THR A 79 -5.52 9.61 -16.39
C THR A 79 -5.33 8.57 -17.51
N THR A 80 -5.87 8.80 -18.70
CA THR A 80 -5.63 7.92 -19.86
C THR A 80 -4.13 7.69 -20.13
N ALA A 81 -3.27 8.65 -19.80
CA ALA A 81 -1.82 8.52 -19.93
C ALA A 81 -1.20 7.54 -18.91
N SER A 82 -1.76 7.41 -17.70
CA SER A 82 -1.29 6.41 -16.73
C SER A 82 -1.70 4.99 -17.12
N ASP A 83 -2.87 4.83 -17.75
CA ASP A 83 -3.36 3.53 -18.19
C ASP A 83 -2.54 2.99 -19.39
N GLN A 84 -2.15 3.87 -20.31
CA GLN A 84 -1.25 3.54 -21.41
C GLN A 84 0.13 3.13 -20.91
N LEU A 85 0.70 3.86 -19.95
CA LEU A 85 2.00 3.54 -19.38
C LEU A 85 1.98 2.17 -18.70
N GLN A 86 0.93 1.88 -17.94
CA GLN A 86 0.75 0.59 -17.29
C GLN A 86 0.60 -0.54 -18.31
N ALA A 87 -0.23 -0.36 -19.33
CA ALA A 87 -0.40 -1.35 -20.39
C ALA A 87 0.90 -1.64 -21.14
N MET A 88 1.72 -0.62 -21.38
CA MET A 88 3.05 -0.79 -21.97
C MET A 88 3.97 -1.60 -21.04
N ALA A 89 4.00 -1.29 -19.75
CA ALA A 89 4.80 -2.03 -18.78
C ALA A 89 4.40 -3.50 -18.70
N ASP A 90 3.10 -3.79 -18.62
CA ASP A 90 2.55 -5.15 -18.56
C ASP A 90 2.91 -5.95 -19.83
N TYR A 91 2.79 -5.34 -21.00
CA TYR A 91 3.13 -5.97 -22.27
C TYR A 91 4.62 -6.32 -22.41
N ASN A 92 5.49 -5.59 -21.69
CA ASN A 92 6.94 -5.79 -21.72
C ASN A 92 7.49 -6.58 -20.50
N CYS A 93 6.62 -7.14 -19.66
CA CYS A 93 7.00 -7.87 -18.44
C CYS A 93 7.81 -7.02 -17.44
N ALA A 94 7.51 -5.74 -17.33
CA ALA A 94 8.10 -4.88 -16.31
C ALA A 94 7.54 -5.20 -14.92
N LEU A 95 8.29 -4.83 -13.88
CA LEU A 95 7.84 -4.91 -12.48
C LEU A 95 6.90 -3.77 -12.13
N SER A 96 7.16 -2.58 -12.68
CA SER A 96 6.45 -1.36 -12.31
C SER A 96 6.46 -0.30 -13.40
N ALA A 97 5.41 0.52 -13.41
CA ALA A 97 5.26 1.74 -14.19
C ALA A 97 4.72 2.85 -13.30
N PHE A 98 5.30 4.04 -13.36
CA PHE A 98 4.85 5.20 -12.58
C PHE A 98 5.27 6.53 -13.21
N GLN A 99 4.64 7.61 -12.73
CA GLN A 99 5.02 8.96 -13.10
C GLN A 99 6.02 9.51 -12.07
N ASP A 100 7.30 9.59 -12.42
CA ASP A 100 8.30 10.24 -11.58
C ASP A 100 8.15 11.77 -11.67
N PRO A 101 8.12 12.50 -10.54
CA PRO A 101 7.99 13.96 -10.54
C PRO A 101 9.14 14.69 -11.27
N ASN A 102 10.31 14.07 -11.36
CA ASN A 102 11.53 14.66 -11.92
C ASN A 102 11.84 14.10 -13.32
N SER A 103 11.72 12.80 -13.53
CA SER A 103 12.06 12.13 -14.80
C SER A 103 10.86 11.83 -15.70
N GLY A 104 9.63 12.07 -15.24
CA GLY A 104 8.43 11.79 -15.99
C GLY A 104 8.06 10.29 -16.01
N PRO A 105 7.39 9.79 -17.06
CA PRO A 105 6.94 8.41 -17.09
C PRO A 105 8.14 7.46 -17.00
N THR A 106 8.05 6.45 -16.15
CA THR A 106 9.17 5.55 -15.82
C THR A 106 8.68 4.11 -15.76
N ILE A 107 9.48 3.17 -16.30
CA ILE A 107 9.25 1.72 -16.24
C ILE A 107 10.46 1.03 -15.61
N ILE A 108 10.21 0.13 -14.66
CA ILE A 108 11.23 -0.65 -13.97
C ILE A 108 11.13 -2.13 -14.37
N PHE A 109 12.21 -2.68 -14.88
CA PHE A 109 12.32 -4.09 -15.26
C PHE A 109 12.90 -4.97 -14.15
N PRO A 110 12.63 -6.29 -14.16
CA PRO A 110 13.32 -7.23 -13.29
C PRO A 110 14.84 -7.15 -13.42
N SER A 111 15.56 -7.39 -12.32
CA SER A 111 17.03 -7.44 -12.32
C SER A 111 17.59 -8.51 -13.27
N ASP A 112 16.85 -9.59 -13.49
CA ASP A 112 17.18 -10.71 -14.37
C ASP A 112 16.54 -10.60 -15.77
N TYR A 113 15.96 -9.44 -16.12
CA TYR A 113 15.36 -9.23 -17.43
C TYR A 113 16.41 -9.26 -18.55
N THR A 114 16.31 -10.27 -19.41
CA THR A 114 17.26 -10.53 -20.51
C THR A 114 16.94 -9.80 -21.81
N GLY A 115 15.76 -9.17 -21.91
CA GLY A 115 15.37 -8.38 -23.08
C GLY A 115 16.03 -6.99 -23.09
N ASP A 116 15.86 -6.27 -24.21
CA ASP A 116 16.31 -4.89 -24.34
C ASP A 116 15.27 -3.94 -23.71
N ILE A 117 15.61 -3.39 -22.55
CA ILE A 117 14.76 -2.45 -21.80
C ILE A 117 14.58 -1.11 -22.52
N ASN A 118 15.37 -0.81 -23.56
CA ASN A 118 15.23 0.40 -24.37
C ASN A 118 14.40 0.17 -25.64
N ASN A 119 13.96 -1.06 -25.90
CA ASN A 119 13.16 -1.43 -27.08
C ASN A 119 11.74 -1.86 -26.68
N LEU A 120 10.98 -0.92 -26.13
CA LEU A 120 9.63 -1.17 -25.62
C LEU A 120 8.66 -1.52 -26.76
N GLN A 121 7.93 -2.61 -26.58
CA GLN A 121 6.87 -3.02 -27.47
C GLN A 121 5.54 -2.39 -27.05
N ILE A 122 4.73 -1.99 -28.02
CA ILE A 122 3.42 -1.39 -27.78
C ILE A 122 2.33 -2.46 -27.96
N PRO A 123 1.39 -2.62 -27.01
CA PRO A 123 0.30 -3.57 -27.16
C PRO A 123 -0.57 -3.24 -28.38
N GLN A 124 -0.70 -4.21 -29.29
CA GLN A 124 -1.56 -4.09 -30.46
C GLN A 124 -3.03 -4.18 -30.03
N HIS A 125 -3.88 -3.29 -30.56
CA HIS A 125 -5.32 -3.23 -30.25
C HIS A 125 -5.67 -2.88 -28.80
N TRP A 126 -4.80 -2.16 -28.09
CA TRP A 126 -5.14 -1.62 -26.79
C TRP A 126 -6.31 -0.63 -26.87
N ILE A 127 -7.25 -0.77 -25.95
CA ILE A 127 -8.42 0.09 -25.78
C ILE A 127 -8.48 0.46 -24.31
N ASP A 128 -8.66 1.74 -24.01
CA ASP A 128 -8.79 2.22 -22.62
C ASP A 128 -10.14 1.83 -21.99
N SER A 129 -10.34 2.17 -20.72
CA SER A 129 -11.59 1.86 -20.01
C SER A 129 -12.84 2.54 -20.60
N ASN A 130 -12.65 3.54 -21.46
CA ASN A 130 -13.73 4.30 -22.12
C ASN A 130 -14.03 3.81 -23.53
N GLY A 131 -13.25 2.85 -24.05
CA GLY A 131 -13.42 2.33 -25.41
C GLY A 131 -12.54 3.03 -26.45
N ASP A 132 -11.60 3.88 -26.03
CA ASP A 132 -10.74 4.65 -26.93
C ASP A 132 -9.43 3.91 -27.26
N THR A 133 -9.06 3.91 -28.55
CA THR A 133 -7.76 3.42 -29.00
C THR A 133 -6.72 4.54 -28.94
N SER A 134 -5.56 4.29 -28.35
CA SER A 134 -4.48 5.28 -28.34
C SER A 134 -3.75 5.37 -29.69
N THR A 135 -3.54 6.61 -30.16
CA THR A 135 -2.68 6.93 -31.31
C THR A 135 -1.34 7.54 -30.89
N SER A 136 -1.12 7.76 -29.60
CA SER A 136 0.11 8.37 -29.05
C SER A 136 0.45 7.71 -27.72
N TRP A 137 1.66 7.17 -27.62
CA TRP A 137 2.13 6.43 -26.45
C TRP A 137 3.20 7.23 -25.69
N PRO A 138 3.25 7.12 -24.35
CA PRO A 138 4.31 7.76 -23.57
C PRO A 138 5.69 7.20 -23.94
N THR A 139 6.73 8.03 -23.78
CA THR A 139 8.14 7.61 -23.92
C THR A 139 8.78 7.56 -22.53
N PRO A 140 8.71 6.42 -21.83
CA PRO A 140 9.20 6.34 -20.47
C PRO A 140 10.71 6.19 -20.39
N ALA A 141 11.29 6.69 -19.30
CA ALA A 141 12.61 6.26 -18.87
C ALA A 141 12.55 4.79 -18.43
N THR A 142 13.59 4.01 -18.74
CA THR A 142 13.64 2.60 -18.35
C THR A 142 14.89 2.30 -17.53
N THR A 143 14.73 1.44 -16.54
CA THR A 143 15.84 0.91 -15.74
C THR A 143 15.51 -0.48 -15.21
N ARG A 144 16.48 -1.15 -14.61
CA ARG A 144 16.29 -2.43 -13.91
C ARG A 144 16.27 -2.20 -12.40
N SER A 145 15.47 -3.00 -11.70
CA SER A 145 15.61 -3.17 -10.25
C SER A 145 17.04 -3.63 -9.93
N ALA A 146 17.63 -3.07 -8.87
CA ALA A 146 18.92 -3.51 -8.37
C ALA A 146 18.79 -4.73 -7.43
N LYS A 147 17.59 -4.99 -6.92
CA LYS A 147 17.35 -5.97 -5.84
C LYS A 147 16.48 -7.16 -6.22
N PHE A 148 15.53 -6.99 -7.15
CA PHE A 148 14.44 -7.94 -7.34
C PHE A 148 14.37 -8.52 -8.75
N THR A 149 14.24 -9.83 -8.83
CA THR A 149 13.61 -10.52 -9.97
C THR A 149 12.08 -10.49 -9.81
N ALA A 150 11.34 -10.78 -10.88
CA ALA A 150 9.88 -10.89 -10.80
C ALA A 150 9.43 -11.98 -9.80
N ALA A 151 10.16 -13.11 -9.76
CA ALA A 151 9.89 -14.17 -8.80
C ALA A 151 10.14 -13.74 -7.35
N GLN A 152 11.15 -12.90 -7.10
CA GLN A 152 11.43 -12.38 -5.76
C GLN A 152 10.36 -11.39 -5.30
N VAL A 153 9.87 -10.50 -6.19
CA VAL A 153 8.73 -9.62 -5.87
C VAL A 153 7.52 -10.44 -5.40
N GLN A 154 7.14 -11.45 -6.17
CA GLN A 154 6.01 -12.34 -5.85
C GLN A 154 6.23 -13.10 -4.53
N LYS A 155 7.45 -13.59 -4.31
CA LYS A 155 7.82 -14.29 -3.07
C LYS A 155 7.68 -13.40 -1.82
N VAL A 156 8.16 -12.15 -1.89
CA VAL A 156 8.10 -11.22 -0.75
C VAL A 156 6.68 -10.73 -0.52
N ILE A 157 5.91 -10.44 -1.58
CA ILE A 157 4.48 -10.10 -1.47
C ILE A 157 3.71 -11.25 -0.79
N ALA A 158 3.89 -12.49 -1.25
CA ALA A 158 3.23 -13.65 -0.65
C ALA A 158 3.64 -13.86 0.81
N ALA A 159 4.91 -13.66 1.16
CA ALA A 159 5.37 -13.75 2.54
C ALA A 159 4.78 -12.65 3.44
N ALA A 160 4.68 -11.42 2.93
CA ALA A 160 4.07 -10.30 3.66
C ALA A 160 2.59 -10.57 3.96
N VAL A 161 1.83 -11.01 2.94
CA VAL A 161 0.41 -11.37 3.09
C VAL A 161 0.28 -12.56 4.04
N ALA A 162 1.03 -13.65 3.87
CA ALA A 162 0.92 -14.82 4.73
C ALA A 162 1.27 -14.56 6.21
N GLN A 163 2.19 -13.63 6.48
CA GLN A 163 2.56 -13.28 7.85
C GLN A 163 1.53 -12.39 8.54
N ILE A 164 0.96 -11.44 7.80
CA ILE A 164 0.04 -10.43 8.35
C ILE A 164 -1.42 -10.93 8.31
N GLU A 165 -1.80 -11.58 7.21
CA GLU A 165 -3.10 -12.18 6.92
C GLU A 165 -2.97 -13.71 6.69
N PRO A 166 -2.60 -14.53 7.70
CA PRO A 166 -2.56 -15.98 7.51
C PRO A 166 -3.96 -16.53 7.17
N ASP A 167 -4.03 -17.56 6.33
CA ASP A 167 -5.29 -18.14 5.81
C ASP A 167 -6.38 -18.27 6.89
N GLY A 168 -7.45 -17.47 6.75
CA GLY A 168 -8.59 -17.43 7.67
C GLY A 168 -8.55 -16.34 8.75
N SER A 169 -7.48 -15.55 8.84
CA SER A 169 -7.39 -14.35 9.69
C SER A 169 -8.26 -13.22 9.14
N LYS A 170 -8.96 -12.52 10.02
CA LYS A 170 -9.70 -11.29 9.70
C LYS A 170 -9.27 -10.10 10.56
N PHE A 171 -8.24 -10.30 11.38
CA PHE A 171 -7.79 -9.29 12.32
C PHE A 171 -7.08 -8.16 11.60
N TYR A 172 -6.22 -8.49 10.63
CA TYR A 172 -5.41 -7.51 9.95
C TYR A 172 -5.65 -7.51 8.46
N TYR A 173 -5.35 -6.38 7.83
CA TYR A 173 -5.28 -6.21 6.38
C TYR A 173 -3.82 -6.10 5.91
N ALA A 174 -3.50 -6.60 4.72
CA ALA A 174 -2.23 -6.43 4.03
C ALA A 174 -2.43 -6.41 2.50
N ALA A 175 -2.09 -5.27 1.87
CA ALA A 175 -1.83 -5.18 0.44
C ALA A 175 -0.37 -4.80 0.19
N ALA A 176 0.36 -5.70 -0.44
CA ALA A 176 1.75 -5.49 -0.81
C ALA A 176 1.89 -5.26 -2.32
N HIS A 177 2.74 -4.31 -2.70
CA HIS A 177 3.10 -4.05 -4.10
C HIS A 177 4.56 -3.60 -4.20
N TYR A 178 5.16 -3.78 -5.36
CA TYR A 178 6.48 -3.21 -5.66
C TYR A 178 6.32 -1.76 -6.08
N ASP A 179 7.08 -0.84 -5.47
CA ASP A 179 6.89 0.61 -5.69
C ASP A 179 7.71 1.17 -6.85
N GLY A 180 8.75 0.46 -7.30
CA GLY A 180 9.69 0.88 -8.34
C GLY A 180 10.59 2.06 -7.96
N MET A 181 10.04 3.09 -7.32
CA MET A 181 10.73 4.33 -6.96
C MET A 181 11.81 4.13 -5.90
N SER A 182 11.53 3.34 -4.85
CA SER A 182 12.51 3.06 -3.79
C SER A 182 13.24 1.74 -4.01
N ASP A 183 12.89 1.01 -5.08
CA ASP A 183 13.26 -0.38 -5.30
C ASP A 183 12.95 -1.23 -4.05
N ARG A 184 11.68 -1.17 -3.57
CA ARG A 184 11.18 -1.89 -2.38
C ARG A 184 9.76 -2.41 -2.58
N ILE A 185 9.38 -3.40 -1.75
CA ILE A 185 8.00 -3.85 -1.58
C ILE A 185 7.34 -3.02 -0.50
N VAL A 186 6.31 -2.24 -0.87
CA VAL A 186 5.49 -1.46 0.05
C VAL A 186 4.30 -2.30 0.50
N VAL A 187 4.22 -2.54 1.81
CA VAL A 187 3.14 -3.30 2.45
C VAL A 187 2.21 -2.33 3.14
N ASN A 188 1.07 -2.05 2.52
CA ASN A 188 -0.04 -1.31 3.14
C ASN A 188 -0.78 -2.27 4.07
N THR A 189 -0.67 -2.06 5.37
CA THR A 189 -1.26 -2.96 6.35
C THR A 189 -1.90 -2.18 7.47
N ASP A 190 -2.76 -2.84 8.22
CA ASP A 190 -3.38 -2.30 9.40
C ASP A 190 -2.78 -2.95 10.70
N ALA A 191 -1.86 -3.92 10.55
CA ALA A 191 -1.25 -4.65 11.66
C ALA A 191 -0.21 -3.85 12.45
N PRO A 192 -0.11 -4.00 13.79
CA PRO A 192 0.89 -3.31 14.61
C PRO A 192 2.32 -3.78 14.34
N SER A 193 3.31 -3.02 14.83
CA SER A 193 4.73 -3.33 14.59
C SER A 193 5.13 -4.71 15.12
N SER A 194 4.54 -5.16 16.23
CA SER A 194 4.76 -6.52 16.75
C SER A 194 4.45 -7.64 15.75
N VAL A 195 3.57 -7.38 14.78
CA VAL A 195 3.25 -8.31 13.68
C VAL A 195 4.17 -8.10 12.47
N THR A 196 4.55 -6.85 12.18
CA THR A 196 5.37 -6.52 11.00
C THR A 196 6.88 -6.61 11.23
N ASP A 197 7.37 -6.51 12.46
CA ASP A 197 8.80 -6.49 12.81
C ASP A 197 9.53 -7.79 12.38
N PRO A 198 8.96 -9.00 12.56
CA PRO A 198 9.58 -10.20 12.02
C PRO A 198 9.69 -10.20 10.49
N LEU A 199 8.77 -9.54 9.78
CA LEU A 199 8.80 -9.44 8.31
C LEU A 199 9.96 -8.56 7.88
N VAL A 200 10.10 -7.39 8.51
CA VAL A 200 11.20 -6.45 8.26
C VAL A 200 12.55 -7.09 8.59
N ALA A 201 12.64 -7.89 9.65
CA ALA A 201 13.84 -8.63 10.02
C ALA A 201 14.19 -9.74 9.01
N ALA A 202 13.20 -10.42 8.43
CA ALA A 202 13.41 -11.46 7.43
C ALA A 202 13.82 -10.90 6.05
N TYR A 203 13.41 -9.68 5.73
CA TYR A 203 13.65 -9.01 4.44
C TYR A 203 14.25 -7.61 4.63
N PRO A 204 15.47 -7.51 5.19
CA PRO A 204 16.13 -6.23 5.41
C PRO A 204 16.33 -5.50 4.08
N ASP A 205 16.12 -4.18 4.09
CA ASP A 205 16.25 -3.27 2.94
C ASP A 205 15.36 -3.58 1.72
N GLN A 206 14.45 -4.54 1.84
CA GLN A 206 13.54 -4.99 0.79
C GLN A 206 12.09 -4.55 1.03
N VAL A 207 11.64 -4.47 2.28
CA VAL A 207 10.26 -4.13 2.64
C VAL A 207 10.16 -2.74 3.26
N THR A 208 9.10 -2.02 2.91
CA THR A 208 8.64 -0.79 3.58
C THR A 208 7.22 -1.03 4.09
N ILE A 209 6.94 -0.75 5.36
CA ILE A 209 5.58 -0.81 5.92
C ILE A 209 4.89 0.54 5.72
N ALA A 210 3.66 0.51 5.21
CA ALA A 210 2.81 1.67 4.96
C ALA A 210 1.39 1.44 5.53
N GLY A 211 0.63 2.51 5.77
CA GLY A 211 -0.82 2.41 6.05
C GLY A 211 -1.26 1.83 7.41
N GLN A 212 -0.37 1.62 8.37
CA GLN A 212 -0.60 0.95 9.67
C GLN A 212 -1.82 1.47 10.47
N THR A 213 -3.01 0.90 10.24
CA THR A 213 -4.28 1.09 11.00
C THR A 213 -4.62 -0.09 11.92
N ALA A 214 -4.25 -0.07 13.20
CA ALA A 214 -4.52 -1.18 14.14
C ALA A 214 -5.95 -1.81 14.04
N PRO A 215 -6.08 -3.13 14.27
CA PRO A 215 -7.33 -3.87 14.19
C PRO A 215 -8.31 -3.31 15.21
N ALA A 216 -9.60 -3.41 14.87
CA ALA A 216 -10.64 -3.13 15.85
C ALA A 216 -10.63 -4.22 16.93
N MET A 217 -10.83 -3.80 18.18
CA MET A 217 -10.94 -4.70 19.33
C MET A 217 -12.12 -4.28 20.21
N GLN A 218 -12.64 -5.25 20.96
CA GLN A 218 -13.47 -5.00 22.13
C GLN A 218 -12.56 -4.82 23.35
N ILE A 219 -12.96 -3.93 24.25
CA ILE A 219 -12.27 -3.67 25.52
C ILE A 219 -13.25 -4.07 26.62
N VAL A 220 -13.03 -5.25 27.20
CA VAL A 220 -13.99 -5.90 28.09
C VAL A 220 -13.56 -5.72 29.54
N ASN A 221 -14.42 -5.19 30.40
CA ASN A 221 -14.11 -5.05 31.81
C ASN A 221 -14.12 -6.42 32.51
N LYS A 222 -13.10 -6.72 33.31
CA LYS A 222 -12.97 -8.02 34.01
C LYS A 222 -14.09 -8.26 35.02
N LYS A 223 -14.53 -7.21 35.74
CA LYS A 223 -15.53 -7.36 36.80
C LYS A 223 -16.93 -7.66 36.26
N SER A 224 -17.31 -6.99 35.18
CA SER A 224 -18.68 -7.02 34.64
C SER A 224 -18.84 -7.89 33.40
N ASN A 225 -17.75 -8.17 32.67
CA ASN A 225 -17.76 -8.73 31.31
C ASN A 225 -18.53 -7.87 30.31
N LEU A 226 -18.58 -6.55 30.55
CA LEU A 226 -19.21 -5.56 29.66
C LEU A 226 -18.15 -4.82 28.84
N ASP A 227 -18.55 -4.35 27.67
CA ASP A 227 -17.68 -3.70 26.70
C ASP A 227 -17.61 -2.20 26.94
N LEU A 228 -16.43 -1.61 26.77
CA LEU A 228 -16.25 -0.18 26.74
C LEU A 228 -16.89 0.41 25.47
N GLY A 229 -17.78 1.38 25.62
CA GLY A 229 -18.47 2.03 24.52
C GLY A 229 -18.76 3.51 24.76
N ILE A 230 -19.21 4.19 23.70
CA ILE A 230 -19.65 5.59 23.77
C ILE A 230 -21.12 5.69 24.12
N ASP A 231 -21.47 6.61 25.03
CA ASP A 231 -22.85 6.94 25.39
C ASP A 231 -23.69 7.27 24.15
N GLY A 232 -24.82 6.59 24.01
CA GLY A 232 -25.74 6.77 22.89
C GLY A 232 -25.11 6.58 21.50
N ALA A 233 -23.95 5.93 21.39
CA ALA A 233 -23.15 5.85 20.16
C ALA A 233 -22.85 7.23 19.53
N SER A 234 -22.75 8.27 20.36
CA SER A 234 -22.50 9.64 19.91
C SER A 234 -21.18 9.76 19.14
N THR A 235 -21.14 10.65 18.14
CA THR A 235 -19.93 11.03 17.40
C THR A 235 -19.42 12.43 17.77
N GLU A 236 -20.06 13.08 18.75
CA GLU A 236 -19.72 14.42 19.20
C GLU A 236 -18.56 14.42 20.21
N TYR A 237 -17.83 15.54 20.26
CA TYR A 237 -16.84 15.78 21.31
C TYR A 237 -17.49 15.77 22.69
N ASN A 238 -16.71 15.37 23.69
CA ASN A 238 -17.15 15.31 25.09
C ASN A 238 -18.23 14.26 25.38
N ALA A 239 -18.58 13.39 24.42
CA ALA A 239 -19.48 12.29 24.71
C ALA A 239 -18.83 11.35 25.74
N GLY A 240 -19.63 10.91 26.72
CA GLY A 240 -19.16 10.07 27.81
C GLY A 240 -18.81 8.66 27.35
N VAL A 241 -17.81 8.07 28.01
CA VAL A 241 -17.43 6.66 27.83
C VAL A 241 -18.00 5.83 28.99
N MET A 242 -18.59 4.69 28.68
CA MET A 242 -19.29 3.82 29.63
C MET A 242 -19.04 2.35 29.32
N GLN A 243 -19.34 1.46 30.26
CA GLN A 243 -19.47 0.03 29.95
C GLN A 243 -20.89 -0.29 29.46
N GLN A 244 -21.03 -1.20 28.52
CA GLN A 244 -22.31 -1.58 27.90
C GLN A 244 -22.36 -3.08 27.67
N THR A 245 -23.57 -3.64 27.60
CA THR A 245 -23.76 -5.00 27.10
C THR A 245 -23.15 -5.09 25.71
N ALA A 246 -22.27 -6.07 25.52
CA ALA A 246 -21.59 -6.30 24.26
C ALA A 246 -22.61 -6.48 23.12
N ASP A 247 -22.42 -5.70 22.07
CA ASP A 247 -23.12 -5.86 20.80
C ASP A 247 -22.12 -5.70 19.63
N ALA A 248 -22.61 -5.80 18.40
CA ALA A 248 -21.76 -5.74 17.21
C ALA A 248 -21.57 -4.30 16.68
N THR A 249 -21.92 -3.27 17.45
CA THR A 249 -21.94 -1.89 16.97
C THR A 249 -20.57 -1.21 17.08
N ALA A 250 -20.29 -0.31 16.14
CA ALA A 250 -18.97 0.31 16.00
C ALA A 250 -18.57 1.21 17.18
N ASN A 251 -19.50 1.68 18.02
CA ASN A 251 -19.16 2.53 19.18
C ASN A 251 -18.53 1.74 20.33
N GLN A 252 -18.62 0.41 20.33
CA GLN A 252 -17.93 -0.49 21.28
C GLN A 252 -16.61 -1.03 20.74
N GLN A 253 -16.23 -0.62 19.52
CA GLN A 253 -15.02 -1.07 18.86
C GLN A 253 -13.95 0.02 18.91
N TRP A 254 -12.72 -0.40 19.23
CA TRP A 254 -11.59 0.51 19.45
C TRP A 254 -10.35 0.05 18.68
N ARG A 255 -9.51 1.00 18.28
CA ARG A 255 -8.19 0.74 17.69
C ARG A 255 -7.09 1.27 18.60
N LEU A 256 -6.08 0.46 18.91
CA LEU A 256 -4.88 0.89 19.63
C LEU A 256 -3.83 1.38 18.64
N ILE A 257 -3.61 2.69 18.59
CA ILE A 257 -2.62 3.32 17.72
C ILE A 257 -1.39 3.66 18.56
N SER A 258 -0.21 3.17 18.18
CA SER A 258 1.04 3.50 18.89
C SER A 258 1.36 5.00 18.78
N ALA A 259 1.70 5.62 19.92
CA ALA A 259 2.22 6.99 20.01
C ALA A 259 3.74 7.03 20.30
N GLY A 260 4.41 5.86 20.28
CA GLY A 260 5.81 5.71 20.67
C GLY A 260 6.01 5.60 22.19
N ASN A 261 7.22 5.22 22.63
CA ASN A 261 7.58 5.12 24.05
C ASN A 261 6.65 4.23 24.92
N GLY A 262 6.03 3.20 24.32
CA GLY A 262 5.06 2.34 25.00
C GLY A 262 3.71 3.02 25.31
N GLN A 263 3.40 4.12 24.64
CA GLN A 263 2.15 4.87 24.77
C GLN A 263 1.25 4.62 23.57
N TYR A 264 -0.05 4.70 23.78
CA TYR A 264 -1.09 4.38 22.80
C TYR A 264 -2.22 5.41 22.83
N LYS A 265 -2.82 5.64 21.66
CA LYS A 265 -4.10 6.30 21.49
C LYS A 265 -5.16 5.23 21.28
N LEU A 266 -6.28 5.29 22.00
CA LEU A 266 -7.41 4.39 21.78
C LEU A 266 -8.47 5.12 20.96
N LYS A 267 -8.56 4.81 19.67
CA LYS A 267 -9.45 5.48 18.72
C LYS A 267 -10.75 4.69 18.55
N ASN A 268 -11.88 5.32 18.83
CA ASN A 268 -13.18 4.71 18.63
C ASN A 268 -13.46 4.52 17.12
N VAL A 269 -14.00 3.36 16.73
CA VAL A 269 -14.24 3.03 15.31
C VAL A 269 -15.41 3.81 14.74
N ASN A 270 -16.46 4.10 15.53
CA ASN A 270 -17.64 4.83 15.08
C ASN A 270 -17.37 6.33 14.87
N SER A 271 -16.78 7.01 15.85
CA SER A 271 -16.58 8.46 15.81
C SER A 271 -15.23 8.87 15.20
N GLY A 272 -14.23 8.00 15.26
CA GLY A 272 -12.85 8.36 14.93
C GLY A 272 -12.19 9.26 15.99
N LEU A 273 -12.80 9.45 17.15
CA LEU A 273 -12.26 10.23 18.27
C LEU A 273 -11.48 9.34 19.24
N LEU A 274 -10.64 9.97 20.08
CA LEU A 274 -9.77 9.28 21.03
C LEU A 274 -10.43 9.19 22.41
N LEU A 275 -10.19 8.08 23.12
CA LEU A 275 -10.43 7.97 24.55
C LEU A 275 -9.54 8.97 25.29
N GLY A 276 -10.18 9.86 26.05
CA GLY A 276 -9.55 10.93 26.79
C GLY A 276 -10.14 11.14 28.17
N ILE A 277 -9.58 12.11 28.89
CA ILE A 277 -10.08 12.53 30.20
C ILE A 277 -10.64 13.95 30.07
N ALA A 278 -11.85 14.17 30.58
CA ALA A 278 -12.55 15.43 30.45
C ALA A 278 -11.68 16.62 30.92
N GLY A 279 -11.47 17.59 30.01
CA GLY A 279 -10.69 18.80 30.27
C GLY A 279 -9.21 18.58 30.56
N GLY A 280 -8.65 17.41 30.27
CA GLY A 280 -7.26 17.06 30.60
C GLY A 280 -6.99 17.08 32.11
N SER A 281 -7.98 16.74 32.93
CA SER A 281 -7.82 16.71 34.38
C SER A 281 -6.80 15.65 34.83
N GLY A 282 -6.02 15.99 35.86
CA GLY A 282 -5.12 15.05 36.56
C GLY A 282 -5.76 14.36 37.76
N ASP A 283 -7.02 14.71 38.09
CA ASP A 283 -7.65 14.31 39.34
C ASP A 283 -8.34 12.95 39.23
N ALA A 284 -8.30 12.18 40.34
CA ALA A 284 -9.10 10.97 40.47
C ALA A 284 -10.60 11.30 40.44
N GLY A 285 -11.38 10.45 39.77
CA GLY A 285 -12.80 10.66 39.53
C GLY A 285 -13.11 11.50 38.28
N ALA A 286 -12.09 12.00 37.56
CA ALA A 286 -12.34 12.73 36.32
C ALA A 286 -12.96 11.79 35.25
N PRO A 287 -14.07 12.20 34.60
CA PRO A 287 -14.75 11.36 33.61
C PRO A 287 -13.90 11.06 32.39
N ALA A 288 -14.05 9.85 31.85
CA ALA A 288 -13.56 9.52 30.52
C ALA A 288 -14.55 9.99 29.45
N VAL A 289 -14.02 10.58 28.38
CA VAL A 289 -14.78 11.13 27.25
C VAL A 289 -14.10 10.76 25.94
N GLN A 290 -14.78 10.97 24.81
CA GLN A 290 -14.13 11.00 23.51
C GLN A 290 -13.80 12.43 23.06
N TRP A 291 -12.64 12.61 22.42
CA TRP A 291 -12.16 13.93 21.99
C TRP A 291 -11.26 13.87 20.75
N ASP A 292 -11.03 15.02 20.11
CA ASP A 292 -10.15 15.12 18.94
C ASP A 292 -8.66 14.87 19.28
N ASP A 293 -7.91 14.43 18.27
CA ASP A 293 -6.47 14.21 18.38
C ASP A 293 -5.72 15.54 18.25
N ASN A 294 -5.61 16.26 19.37
CA ASN A 294 -4.93 17.56 19.46
C ASN A 294 -3.48 17.45 19.98
N GLY A 295 -2.95 16.21 20.11
CA GLY A 295 -1.58 15.95 20.55
C GLY A 295 -1.33 16.08 22.06
N HIS A 296 -2.37 16.22 22.88
CA HIS A 296 -2.24 16.38 24.33
C HIS A 296 -2.22 15.03 25.07
N ASP A 297 -1.47 14.97 26.18
CA ASP A 297 -1.14 13.71 26.86
C ASP A 297 -2.31 13.05 27.60
N ASP A 298 -3.43 13.76 27.80
CA ASP A 298 -4.63 13.21 28.43
C ASP A 298 -5.37 12.19 27.56
N HIS A 299 -5.02 12.08 26.27
CA HIS A 299 -5.54 11.05 25.36
C HIS A 299 -4.48 9.98 25.02
N LEU A 300 -3.37 9.98 25.76
CA LEU A 300 -2.32 8.98 25.67
C LEU A 300 -2.41 8.01 26.86
N TRP A 301 -2.26 6.73 26.58
CA TRP A 301 -2.44 5.65 27.55
C TRP A 301 -1.27 4.68 27.50
N LYS A 302 -0.86 4.18 28.66
CA LYS A 302 0.02 3.01 28.80
C LYS A 302 -0.83 1.78 29.02
N VAL A 303 -0.46 0.68 28.37
CA VAL A 303 -1.06 -0.64 28.59
C VAL A 303 -0.14 -1.42 29.50
N ILE A 304 -0.56 -1.65 30.75
CA ILE A 304 0.25 -2.33 31.76
C ILE A 304 -0.33 -3.73 31.99
N ASP A 305 0.48 -4.76 31.80
CA ASP A 305 0.09 -6.15 32.05
C ASP A 305 -0.31 -6.37 33.52
N ALA A 306 -1.40 -7.11 33.75
CA ALA A 306 -1.96 -7.41 35.06
C ALA A 306 -2.17 -8.92 35.29
N ASP A 307 -1.43 -9.74 34.54
CA ASP A 307 -1.52 -11.20 34.49
C ASP A 307 -2.86 -11.75 33.99
N GLY A 308 -2.88 -13.03 33.58
CA GLY A 308 -4.11 -13.75 33.23
C GLY A 308 -4.83 -13.24 31.98
N GLY A 309 -4.15 -12.47 31.12
CA GLY A 309 -4.72 -11.89 29.89
C GLY A 309 -5.46 -10.56 30.11
N TYR A 310 -5.30 -9.93 31.27
CA TYR A 310 -5.86 -8.62 31.59
C TYR A 310 -4.78 -7.54 31.63
N VAL A 311 -5.19 -6.29 31.41
CA VAL A 311 -4.34 -5.11 31.43
C VAL A 311 -4.98 -3.98 32.22
N LYS A 312 -4.15 -3.02 32.68
CA LYS A 312 -4.58 -1.68 33.08
C LYS A 312 -4.31 -0.70 31.94
N LEU A 313 -5.28 0.17 31.68
CA LEU A 313 -5.12 1.33 30.80
C LEU A 313 -4.81 2.55 31.67
N VAL A 314 -3.54 2.97 31.73
CA VAL A 314 -3.06 4.06 32.60
C VAL A 314 -2.85 5.33 31.80
N ASN A 315 -3.53 6.42 32.17
CA ASN A 315 -3.41 7.69 31.48
C ASN A 315 -1.99 8.28 31.64
N VAL A 316 -1.38 8.75 30.55
CA VAL A 316 0.00 9.25 30.55
C VAL A 316 0.14 10.55 31.35
N ARG A 317 -0.86 11.43 31.28
CA ARG A 317 -0.83 12.74 31.97
C ARG A 317 -0.97 12.60 33.48
N SER A 318 -1.94 11.82 33.95
CA SER A 318 -2.26 11.71 35.39
C SER A 318 -1.54 10.55 36.09
N GLY A 319 -1.18 9.49 35.35
CA GLY A 319 -0.69 8.23 35.94
C GLY A 319 -1.79 7.36 36.56
N LEU A 320 -3.07 7.68 36.33
CA LEU A 320 -4.23 6.99 36.90
C LEU A 320 -4.85 5.97 35.91
N PRO A 321 -5.27 4.78 36.35
CA PRO A 321 -5.98 3.81 35.51
C PRO A 321 -7.42 4.21 35.16
N LEU A 322 -7.89 3.74 34.00
CA LEU A 322 -9.30 3.72 33.63
C LEU A 322 -10.07 2.72 34.51
N ASP A 323 -11.15 3.19 35.13
CA ASP A 323 -11.98 2.46 36.08
C ASP A 323 -13.47 2.62 35.73
N VAL A 324 -14.28 1.64 36.12
CA VAL A 324 -15.74 1.73 36.07
C VAL A 324 -16.24 2.37 37.35
N SER A 325 -17.01 3.46 37.23
CA SER A 325 -17.49 4.23 38.37
C SER A 325 -18.22 3.34 39.39
N GLY A 326 -17.77 3.40 40.64
CA GLY A 326 -18.33 2.61 41.75
C GLY A 326 -18.14 1.10 41.61
N ALA A 327 -17.23 0.64 40.73
CA ALA A 327 -17.07 -0.77 40.37
C ALA A 327 -18.41 -1.44 39.96
N SER A 328 -19.27 -0.67 39.29
CA SER A 328 -20.59 -1.16 38.87
C SER A 328 -20.47 -2.33 37.88
N THR A 329 -21.46 -3.22 37.89
CA THR A 329 -21.64 -4.28 36.88
C THR A 329 -22.80 -3.99 35.94
N ASP A 330 -23.40 -2.80 36.03
CA ASP A 330 -24.55 -2.42 35.23
C ASP A 330 -24.11 -1.86 33.86
N SER A 331 -24.84 -2.25 32.81
CA SER A 331 -24.73 -1.60 31.50
C SER A 331 -25.17 -0.14 31.61
N GLY A 332 -24.38 0.76 31.03
CA GLY A 332 -24.56 2.21 31.12
C GLY A 332 -23.74 2.88 32.24
N ALA A 333 -23.02 2.11 33.06
CA ALA A 333 -22.16 2.71 34.08
C ALA A 333 -20.99 3.47 33.44
N SER A 334 -20.81 4.73 33.83
CA SER A 334 -19.75 5.60 33.32
C SER A 334 -18.35 5.11 33.71
N THR A 335 -17.37 5.46 32.88
CA THR A 335 -15.95 5.24 33.16
C THR A 335 -15.24 6.54 33.50
N LEU A 336 -14.17 6.43 34.28
CA LEU A 336 -13.40 7.55 34.82
C LEU A 336 -11.95 7.12 35.02
N GLN A 337 -11.04 8.07 35.30
CA GLN A 337 -9.74 7.71 35.86
C GLN A 337 -9.79 7.70 37.39
N ASN A 338 -9.11 6.76 38.05
CA ASN A 338 -9.16 6.65 39.52
C ASN A 338 -7.81 6.30 40.14
N THR A 339 -7.72 6.40 41.47
CA THR A 339 -6.54 5.92 42.21
C THR A 339 -6.43 4.41 42.08
N ASP A 340 -5.30 3.94 41.53
CA ASP A 340 -5.00 2.52 41.38
C ASP A 340 -5.12 1.79 42.72
N ASN A 341 -6.10 0.89 42.80
CA ASN A 341 -6.33 0.03 43.94
C ASN A 341 -6.31 -1.47 43.57
N GLY A 342 -6.09 -1.80 42.30
CA GLY A 342 -6.01 -3.17 41.79
C GLY A 342 -7.36 -3.90 41.71
N ALA A 343 -8.48 -3.17 41.79
CA ALA A 343 -9.80 -3.77 41.65
C ALA A 343 -10.03 -4.31 40.23
N ASP A 344 -10.85 -5.36 40.13
CA ASP A 344 -11.24 -5.92 38.83
C ASP A 344 -11.99 -4.91 37.93
N SER A 345 -12.51 -3.81 38.47
CA SER A 345 -13.10 -2.73 37.68
C SER A 345 -12.06 -1.87 36.95
N GLU A 346 -10.78 -1.94 37.34
CA GLU A 346 -9.65 -1.28 36.68
C GLU A 346 -8.95 -2.19 35.66
N LEU A 347 -9.39 -3.45 35.54
CA LEU A 347 -8.78 -4.47 34.70
C LEU A 347 -9.61 -4.74 33.45
N TRP A 348 -8.94 -4.75 32.31
CA TRP A 348 -9.56 -4.84 30.99
C TRP A 348 -8.95 -5.97 30.18
N GLN A 349 -9.76 -6.68 29.40
CA GLN A 349 -9.31 -7.62 28.38
C GLN A 349 -9.42 -6.94 27.02
N LEU A 350 -8.33 -6.99 26.23
CA LEU A 350 -8.32 -6.50 24.86
C LEU A 350 -8.56 -7.69 23.92
N THR A 351 -9.74 -7.77 23.33
CA THR A 351 -10.16 -8.88 22.47
C THR A 351 -10.22 -8.39 21.02
N PRO A 352 -9.27 -8.78 20.16
CA PRO A 352 -9.34 -8.45 18.73
C PRO A 352 -10.66 -8.95 18.13
N ILE A 353 -11.25 -8.17 17.22
CA ILE A 353 -12.44 -8.55 16.48
C ILE A 353 -11.98 -9.18 15.15
N SER A 354 -12.38 -10.42 14.91
CA SER A 354 -12.20 -11.13 13.63
C SER A 354 -13.40 -10.93 12.73
#